data_AF-A0A9P0VU01-F1
#
_entry.id   AF-A0A9P0VU01-F1
#
_cell.length_a   1.000
_cell.length_b   1.000
_cell.length_c   1.000
_cell.angle_alpha   90.00
_cell.angle_beta   90.00
_cell.angle_gamma   90.00
#
_symmetry.space_group_name_H-M   'P 1'
#
loop_
_entity.id
_entity.type
_entity.pdbx_description
1 polymer ?
#
loop_
_entity_poly.entity_id
_entity_poly.type
_entity_poly.pdbx_seq_one_letter_code
_entity_poly.pdbx_strand_id
1 'polypeptide(L)'
;EIVEGFHYNVYHKPYSFVTQHVYLLDNISRFGLDDDSTVMGYLHRKDVKRRSVILTKSSDKILATYIRIFEPMVIKSLRIFCDFFSNTITSDVELQCQVLQLLSQLVQLRVNYCLLDSDQVFINFVLKQFEYIEEGQIPHSDELIPKIFQFLVQLSYSKQHSKCIISVPKIIQLCDGLMASGQPAAHCIPALEPIVDDIFLTRNKSNTTDMKELETTREVVLSMLLRLTGHKQVMDLITLILEDSKYCIDNTEKWQDWSTRVFSVLLPLLKQNKLKMSNPEEFVALKGLIMALNPEVFHPFDEITVTFFQEPPRDADISVFNSWLAKVQILLNVLSPLKEDTLLSKIEKLKSEFSPASIFENVTTKADPLNVNNNAETFQNIRAEFIFVRFLLRIISLSAKKCFEVIQNQEGGFLMQQVSAFLHVYTYFNQML
;
A
#
# COMPACT_ATOMS: atom_id res chain seq x y z
N GLU A 1 -0.86 -33.75 -22.35
CA GLU A 1 -0.66 -32.40 -22.88
C GLU A 1 -2.02 -31.80 -23.19
N ILE A 2 -2.57 -30.97 -22.31
CA ILE A 2 -3.78 -30.20 -22.65
C ILE A 2 -3.26 -29.10 -23.57
N VAL A 3 -3.53 -29.24 -24.87
CA VAL A 3 -3.19 -28.21 -25.85
C VAL A 3 -3.86 -26.92 -25.38
N GLU A 4 -3.06 -25.91 -25.04
CA GLU A 4 -3.51 -24.56 -24.71
C GLU A 4 -4.13 -23.93 -25.98
N GLY A 5 -5.33 -24.39 -26.35
CA GLY A 5 -6.06 -23.93 -27.53
C GLY A 5 -6.69 -22.55 -27.33
N PHE A 6 -7.31 -22.03 -28.40
CA PHE A 6 -7.98 -20.72 -28.40
C PHE A 6 -8.98 -20.56 -27.24
N HIS A 7 -9.84 -21.56 -27.01
CA HIS A 7 -10.81 -21.54 -25.91
C HIS A 7 -10.15 -21.50 -24.52
N TYR A 8 -9.02 -22.20 -24.37
CA TYR A 8 -8.30 -22.23 -23.10
C TYR A 8 -7.71 -20.85 -22.76
N ASN A 9 -7.05 -20.21 -23.73
CA ASN A 9 -6.38 -18.93 -23.52
C ASN A 9 -7.35 -17.74 -23.42
N VAL A 10 -8.46 -17.77 -24.16
CA VAL A 10 -9.40 -16.64 -24.22
C VAL A 10 -10.45 -16.67 -23.11
N TYR A 11 -10.90 -17.86 -22.68
CA TYR A 11 -12.03 -17.98 -21.75
C TYR A 11 -11.67 -18.77 -20.49
N HIS A 12 -11.21 -20.02 -20.63
CA HIS A 12 -11.03 -20.90 -19.47
C HIS A 12 -9.97 -20.38 -18.48
N LYS A 13 -8.80 -19.97 -18.98
CA LYS A 13 -7.69 -19.45 -18.16
C LYS A 13 -8.08 -18.18 -17.39
N PRO A 14 -8.54 -17.08 -18.03
CA PRO A 14 -8.93 -15.87 -17.29
C PRO A 14 -10.13 -16.11 -16.36
N TYR A 15 -11.10 -16.93 -16.76
CA TYR A 15 -12.21 -17.30 -15.89
C TYR A 15 -11.73 -18.06 -14.63
N SER A 16 -10.83 -19.03 -14.79
CA SER A 16 -10.28 -19.79 -13.65
C SER A 16 -9.54 -18.91 -12.65
N PHE A 17 -8.83 -17.87 -13.12
CA PHE A 17 -8.20 -16.89 -12.23
C PHE A 17 -9.23 -16.09 -11.44
N VAL A 18 -10.33 -15.66 -12.07
CA VAL A 18 -11.40 -14.93 -11.38
C VAL A 18 -12.08 -15.81 -10.34
N THR A 19 -12.43 -17.05 -10.67
CA THR A 19 -12.99 -18.01 -9.71
C THR A 19 -12.03 -18.28 -8.55
N GLN A 20 -10.75 -18.43 -8.82
CA GLN A 20 -9.74 -18.59 -7.77
C GLN A 20 -9.65 -17.34 -6.89
N HIS A 21 -9.71 -16.14 -7.46
CA HIS A 21 -9.71 -14.90 -6.68
C HIS A 21 -10.93 -14.77 -5.76
N VAL A 22 -12.13 -15.12 -6.23
CA VAL A 22 -13.35 -15.13 -5.40
C VAL A 22 -13.23 -16.18 -4.29
N TYR A 23 -12.74 -17.38 -4.61
CA TYR A 23 -12.47 -18.41 -3.63
C TYR A 23 -11.45 -17.97 -2.57
N LEU A 24 -10.41 -17.23 -2.96
CA LEU A 24 -9.42 -16.68 -2.03
C LEU A 24 -10.05 -15.65 -1.11
N LEU A 25 -10.94 -14.78 -1.61
CA LEU A 25 -11.69 -13.79 -0.82
C LEU A 25 -12.56 -14.47 0.25
N ASP A 26 -13.29 -15.52 -0.13
CA ASP A 26 -14.13 -16.30 0.78
C ASP A 26 -13.35 -16.99 1.91
N ASN A 27 -12.08 -17.31 1.63
CA ASN A 27 -11.23 -18.07 2.55
C ASN A 27 -10.10 -17.23 3.14
N ILE A 28 -10.13 -15.89 3.06
CA ILE A 28 -9.07 -15.03 3.63
C ILE A 28 -8.82 -15.38 5.11
N SER A 29 -9.89 -15.58 5.88
CA SER A 29 -9.84 -15.92 7.31
C SER A 29 -9.52 -17.40 7.58
N ARG A 30 -9.66 -18.27 6.56
CA ARG A 30 -9.40 -19.72 6.67
C ARG A 30 -7.99 -20.12 6.25
N PHE A 31 -7.13 -19.16 5.89
CA PHE A 31 -5.70 -19.40 5.74
C PHE A 31 -5.09 -19.74 7.11
N GLY A 32 -5.32 -20.98 7.53
CA GLY A 32 -4.54 -21.65 8.54
C GLY A 32 -3.08 -21.73 8.09
N LEU A 33 -2.21 -21.79 9.10
CA LEU A 33 -0.75 -21.75 9.11
C LEU A 33 0.04 -22.68 8.16
N ASP A 34 -0.60 -23.32 7.18
CA ASP A 34 -0.01 -24.40 6.37
C ASP A 34 0.16 -24.10 4.87
N ASP A 35 -0.10 -22.87 4.40
CA ASP A 35 0.15 -22.57 2.98
C ASP A 35 1.62 -22.23 2.72
N ASP A 36 2.39 -23.27 2.37
CA ASP A 36 3.74 -23.23 1.81
C ASP A 36 3.82 -22.50 0.44
N SER A 37 2.84 -21.68 0.05
CA SER A 37 2.84 -20.96 -1.23
C SER A 37 3.15 -19.46 -1.11
N THR A 38 2.98 -18.86 0.08
CA THR A 38 3.20 -17.43 0.29
C THR A 38 4.59 -17.15 0.85
N VAL A 39 5.23 -16.07 0.36
CA VAL A 39 6.57 -15.63 0.81
C VAL A 39 6.61 -15.48 2.34
N MET A 40 5.52 -14.99 2.93
CA MET A 40 5.42 -14.78 4.37
C MET A 40 5.25 -16.07 5.17
N GLY A 41 4.50 -17.05 4.65
CA GLY A 41 4.46 -18.41 5.20
C GLY A 41 5.85 -19.07 5.22
N TYR A 42 6.64 -18.90 4.15
CA TYR A 42 8.02 -19.39 4.10
C TYR A 42 8.97 -18.69 5.08
N LEU A 43 8.84 -17.37 5.25
CA LEU A 43 9.68 -16.60 6.17
C LEU A 43 9.42 -17.03 7.61
N HIS A 44 8.16 -17.11 8.04
CA HIS A 44 7.79 -17.58 9.38
C HIS A 44 8.17 -19.05 9.63
N ARG A 45 8.13 -19.94 8.62
CA ARG A 45 8.57 -21.35 8.79
C ARG A 45 10.09 -21.51 8.86
N LYS A 46 10.85 -20.74 8.07
CA LYS A 46 12.33 -20.74 8.15
C LYS A 46 12.82 -20.21 9.49
N ASP A 47 12.04 -19.39 10.19
CA ASP A 47 12.38 -18.86 11.51
C ASP A 47 12.47 -19.95 12.60
N VAL A 48 11.82 -21.11 12.45
CA VAL A 48 12.03 -22.26 13.37
C VAL A 48 13.37 -22.98 13.11
N LYS A 49 13.92 -22.89 11.89
CA LYS A 49 15.13 -23.65 11.48
C LYS A 49 16.40 -22.82 11.29
N ARG A 50 16.32 -21.49 11.13
CA ARG A 50 17.49 -20.61 11.08
C ARG A 50 17.86 -20.10 12.47
N ARG A 51 18.44 -20.99 13.28
CA ARG A 51 19.52 -20.55 14.17
C ARG A 51 20.59 -19.95 13.25
N SER A 52 20.81 -18.65 13.44
CA SER A 52 21.89 -17.85 12.88
C SER A 52 23.09 -18.69 12.43
N VAL A 53 23.54 -18.47 11.19
CA VAL A 53 24.92 -18.78 10.82
C VAL A 53 25.79 -17.87 11.68
N ILE A 54 26.17 -18.40 12.85
CA ILE A 54 27.13 -17.81 13.75
C ILE A 54 28.45 -17.80 12.98
N LEU A 55 28.85 -16.64 12.48
CA LEU A 55 30.23 -16.45 12.06
C LEU A 55 31.12 -16.81 13.26
N THR A 56 32.03 -17.76 13.01
CA THR A 56 32.98 -18.26 14.00
C THR A 56 33.90 -17.13 14.46
N LYS A 57 34.06 -16.94 15.78
CA LYS A 57 34.84 -15.89 16.47
C LYS A 57 36.28 -15.63 15.96
N SER A 58 36.82 -16.43 15.05
CA SER A 58 38.12 -16.26 14.40
C SER A 58 38.11 -15.27 13.22
N SER A 59 36.97 -15.05 12.56
CA SER A 59 36.86 -14.10 11.44
C SER A 59 36.83 -12.63 11.88
N ASP A 60 36.37 -12.36 13.10
CA ASP A 60 36.20 -10.99 13.62
C ASP A 60 37.52 -10.23 13.79
N LYS A 61 38.60 -10.93 14.17
CA LYS A 61 39.94 -10.32 14.31
C LYS A 61 40.56 -9.96 12.97
N ILE A 62 40.32 -10.80 11.97
CA ILE A 62 40.81 -10.58 10.60
C ILE A 62 40.01 -9.44 9.96
N LEU A 63 38.69 -9.44 10.12
CA LEU A 63 37.80 -8.37 9.68
C LEU A 63 38.17 -7.03 10.33
N ALA A 64 38.37 -6.98 11.65
CA ALA A 64 38.79 -5.75 12.35
C ALA A 64 40.16 -5.22 11.85
N THR A 65 41.07 -6.11 11.46
CA THR A 65 42.39 -5.72 10.92
C THR A 65 42.27 -5.16 9.50
N TYR A 66 41.43 -5.76 8.65
CA TYR A 66 41.15 -5.23 7.31
C TYR A 66 40.36 -3.92 7.36
N ILE A 67 39.40 -3.77 8.29
CA ILE A 67 38.64 -2.52 8.48
C ILE A 67 39.56 -1.34 8.82
N ARG A 68 40.60 -1.55 9.66
CA ARG A 68 41.60 -0.51 9.97
C ARG A 68 42.36 0.00 8.76
N ILE A 69 42.54 -0.83 7.73
CA ILE A 69 43.21 -0.41 6.48
C ILE A 69 42.29 0.54 5.68
N PHE A 70 40.97 0.39 5.81
CA PHE A 70 39.98 1.26 5.16
C PHE A 70 39.68 2.54 5.96
N GLU A 71 40.06 2.62 7.23
CA GLU A 71 39.86 3.79 8.09
C GLU A 71 40.24 5.14 7.43
N PRO A 72 41.43 5.33 6.83
CA PRO A 72 41.77 6.59 6.14
C PRO A 72 40.89 6.87 4.92
N MET A 73 40.42 5.83 4.22
CA MET A 73 39.50 5.98 3.09
C MET A 73 38.11 6.38 3.58
N VAL A 74 37.61 5.76 4.65
CA VAL A 74 36.31 6.10 5.28
C VAL A 74 36.35 7.53 5.83
N ILE A 75 37.41 7.94 6.53
CA ILE A 75 37.59 9.32 7.00
C ILE A 75 37.61 10.29 5.82
N LYS A 76 38.29 9.95 4.72
CA LYS A 76 38.32 10.80 3.52
C LYS A 76 36.94 10.90 2.87
N SER A 77 36.19 9.80 2.78
CA SER A 77 34.81 9.77 2.28
C SER A 77 33.86 10.59 3.14
N LEU A 78 33.97 10.49 4.47
CA LEU A 78 33.21 11.33 5.42
C LEU A 78 33.56 12.82 5.26
N ARG A 79 34.84 13.15 5.07
CA ARG A 79 35.27 14.54 4.80
C ARG A 79 34.74 15.07 3.49
N ILE A 80 34.74 14.26 2.42
CA ILE A 80 34.22 14.66 1.11
C ILE A 80 32.69 14.84 1.16
N PHE A 81 31.99 13.99 1.93
CA PHE A 81 30.55 14.13 2.16
C PHE A 81 30.21 15.41 2.92
N CYS A 82 30.98 15.73 3.97
CA CYS A 82 30.74 16.90 4.81
C CYS A 82 31.36 18.21 4.29
N ASP A 83 32.19 18.16 3.25
CA ASP A 83 33.19 19.17 2.86
C ASP A 83 33.50 20.20 3.97
N PHE A 84 34.08 19.64 5.05
CA PHE A 84 34.17 20.16 6.43
C PHE A 84 34.85 21.53 6.60
N PHE A 85 35.30 22.18 5.53
CA PHE A 85 35.87 23.53 5.54
C PHE A 85 35.07 24.59 4.75
N SER A 86 34.02 24.23 4.00
CA SER A 86 33.36 25.14 3.05
C SER A 86 31.92 25.53 3.39
N ASN A 87 31.24 24.88 4.36
CA ASN A 87 29.78 25.08 4.58
C ASN A 87 28.98 24.98 3.27
N THR A 88 29.49 24.25 2.28
CA THR A 88 28.86 24.09 0.98
C THR A 88 28.48 22.63 0.90
N ILE A 89 27.18 22.34 0.82
CA ILE A 89 26.67 21.00 0.54
C ILE A 89 27.37 20.53 -0.74
N THR A 90 28.11 19.42 -0.69
CA THR A 90 28.72 18.87 -1.90
C THR A 90 27.60 18.68 -2.91
N SER A 91 27.71 19.31 -4.08
CA SER A 91 26.60 19.37 -5.05
C SER A 91 26.34 18.03 -5.75
N ASP A 92 27.14 17.01 -5.43
CA ASP A 92 27.06 15.66 -5.98
C ASP A 92 26.29 14.71 -5.06
N VAL A 93 25.03 14.48 -5.40
CA VAL A 93 24.12 13.57 -4.67
C VAL A 93 24.52 12.11 -4.85
N GLU A 94 25.05 11.73 -6.02
CA GLU A 94 25.44 10.35 -6.29
C GLU A 94 26.58 9.95 -5.34
N LEU A 95 27.57 10.83 -5.17
CA LEU A 95 28.65 10.64 -4.22
C LEU A 95 28.14 10.54 -2.77
N GLN A 96 27.19 11.39 -2.38
CA GLN A 96 26.56 11.33 -1.06
C GLN A 96 25.89 9.97 -0.83
N CYS A 97 25.13 9.48 -1.80
CA CYS A 97 24.50 8.16 -1.77
C CYS A 97 25.52 7.03 -1.62
N GLN A 98 26.66 7.09 -2.32
CA GLN A 98 27.72 6.07 -2.21
C GLN A 98 28.37 6.06 -0.83
N VAL A 99 28.64 7.24 -0.25
CA VAL A 99 29.19 7.34 1.11
C VAL A 99 28.22 6.79 2.15
N LEU A 100 26.92 7.13 2.05
CA LEU A 100 25.90 6.59 2.95
C LEU A 100 25.80 5.06 2.83
N GLN A 101 25.86 4.51 1.61
CA GLN A 101 25.87 3.07 1.40
C GLN A 101 27.08 2.39 2.05
N LEU A 102 28.27 2.97 1.90
CA LEU A 102 29.49 2.48 2.56
C LEU A 102 29.33 2.47 4.08
N LEU A 103 28.82 3.56 4.68
CA LEU A 103 28.61 3.64 6.13
C LEU A 103 27.54 2.66 6.61
N SER A 104 26.44 2.53 5.87
CA SER A 104 25.41 1.51 6.11
C SER A 104 26.00 0.10 6.15
N GLN A 105 26.87 -0.25 5.19
CA GLN A 105 27.55 -1.53 5.17
C GLN A 105 28.48 -1.73 6.38
N LEU A 106 29.24 -0.70 6.77
CA LEU A 106 30.11 -0.78 7.95
C LEU A 106 29.31 -0.99 9.24
N VAL A 107 28.18 -0.31 9.39
CA VAL A 107 27.27 -0.50 10.54
C VAL A 107 26.67 -1.92 10.54
N GLN A 108 26.25 -2.43 9.38
CA GLN A 108 25.76 -3.82 9.25
C GLN A 108 26.83 -4.86 9.59
N LEU A 109 28.10 -4.61 9.25
CA LEU A 109 29.25 -5.42 9.62
C LEU A 109 29.63 -5.30 11.11
N ARG A 110 28.84 -4.58 11.92
CA ARG A 110 29.02 -4.35 13.35
C ARG A 110 30.30 -3.60 13.69
N VAL A 111 30.79 -2.76 12.77
CA VAL A 111 31.84 -1.79 13.08
C VAL A 111 31.27 -0.77 14.05
N ASN A 112 32.02 -0.44 15.11
CA ASN A 112 31.58 0.54 16.08
C ASN A 112 31.55 1.94 15.46
N TYR A 113 30.36 2.50 15.27
CA TYR A 113 30.15 3.82 14.68
C TYR A 113 30.91 4.93 15.43
N CYS A 114 31.09 4.81 16.75
CA CYS A 114 31.81 5.81 17.54
C CYS A 114 33.30 5.93 17.16
N LEU A 115 33.87 4.94 16.47
CA LEU A 115 35.22 5.03 15.92
C LEU A 115 35.27 5.87 14.63
N LEU A 116 34.16 5.94 13.91
CA LEU A 116 34.05 6.68 12.65
C LEU A 116 33.65 8.15 12.89
N ASP A 117 32.78 8.39 13.87
CA ASP A 117 32.22 9.70 14.18
C ASP A 117 32.14 9.91 15.70
N SER A 118 33.31 10.02 16.35
CA SER A 118 33.42 10.15 17.81
C SER A 118 32.71 11.39 18.37
N ASP A 119 32.78 12.49 17.61
CA ASP A 119 32.26 13.80 17.99
C ASP A 119 30.84 14.05 17.44
N GLN A 120 30.22 13.04 16.83
CA GLN A 120 28.88 13.11 16.23
C GLN A 120 28.74 14.23 15.18
N VAL A 121 29.82 14.64 14.55
CA VAL A 121 29.83 15.72 13.56
C VAL A 121 29.08 15.27 12.31
N PHE A 122 29.32 14.05 11.85
CA PHE A 122 28.71 13.53 10.64
C PHE A 122 27.19 13.35 10.82
N ILE A 123 26.77 12.69 11.90
CA ILE A 123 25.33 12.49 12.13
C ILE A 123 24.59 13.82 12.30
N ASN A 124 25.17 14.79 13.03
CA ASN A 124 24.56 16.12 13.17
C ASN A 124 24.48 16.86 11.84
N PHE A 125 25.48 16.68 10.96
CA PHE A 125 25.45 17.22 9.61
C PHE A 125 24.32 16.58 8.77
N VAL A 126 24.19 15.25 8.78
CA VAL A 126 23.08 14.54 8.10
C VAL A 126 21.72 15.00 8.62
N LEU A 127 21.57 15.19 9.94
CA LEU A 127 20.33 15.71 10.51
C LEU A 127 20.03 17.14 10.06
N LYS A 128 21.05 18.00 9.97
CA LYS A 128 20.91 19.36 9.46
C LYS A 128 20.58 19.39 7.96
N GLN A 129 20.98 18.38 7.20
CA GLN A 129 20.61 18.27 5.78
C GLN A 129 19.10 18.25 5.56
N PHE A 130 18.30 17.77 6.52
CA PHE A 130 16.84 17.80 6.41
C PHE A 130 16.29 19.22 6.31
N GLU A 131 16.87 20.21 7.00
CA GLU A 131 16.44 21.62 6.89
C GLU A 131 16.59 22.12 5.44
N TYR A 132 17.70 21.76 4.78
CA TYR A 132 17.95 22.12 3.39
C TYR A 132 17.08 21.33 2.39
N ILE A 133 16.73 20.07 2.71
CA ILE A 133 15.81 19.26 1.91
C ILE A 133 14.39 19.84 2.01
N GLU A 134 13.93 20.19 3.21
CA GLU A 134 12.61 20.77 3.46
C GLU A 134 12.46 22.12 2.74
N GLU A 135 13.51 22.96 2.76
CA GLU A 135 13.58 24.22 2.02
C GLU A 135 13.77 24.05 0.49
N GLY A 136 13.94 22.82 0.00
CA GLY A 136 14.09 22.52 -1.43
C GLY A 136 15.43 22.96 -2.03
N GLN A 137 16.46 23.13 -1.21
CA GLN A 137 17.79 23.61 -1.62
C GLN A 137 18.71 22.49 -2.15
N ILE A 138 18.36 21.22 -1.90
CA ILE A 138 19.12 20.06 -2.36
C ILE A 138 18.50 19.52 -3.66
N PRO A 139 19.24 19.52 -4.79
CA PRO A 139 18.78 18.88 -6.01
C PRO A 139 18.74 17.35 -5.84
N HIS A 140 17.92 16.64 -6.60
CA HIS A 140 17.83 15.17 -6.60
C HIS A 140 17.70 14.52 -5.21
N SER A 141 16.99 15.19 -4.30
CA SER A 141 16.79 14.70 -2.93
C SER A 141 16.01 13.38 -2.87
N ASP A 142 15.28 13.03 -3.93
CA ASP A 142 14.54 11.78 -4.10
C ASP A 142 15.43 10.53 -4.01
N GLU A 143 16.68 10.60 -4.49
CA GLU A 143 17.63 9.49 -4.37
C GLU A 143 18.32 9.45 -2.99
N LEU A 144 18.57 10.64 -2.42
CA LEU A 144 19.33 10.80 -1.19
C LEU A 144 18.52 10.39 0.05
N ILE A 145 17.27 10.83 0.13
CA ILE A 145 16.38 10.63 1.28
C ILE A 145 16.29 9.15 1.68
N PRO A 146 15.94 8.19 0.80
CA PRO A 146 15.85 6.78 1.18
C PRO A 146 17.20 6.22 1.71
N LYS A 147 18.34 6.69 1.19
CA LYS A 147 19.67 6.27 1.69
C LYS A 147 19.96 6.84 3.07
N ILE A 148 19.59 8.09 3.34
CA ILE A 148 19.69 8.69 4.67
C ILE A 148 18.83 7.89 5.66
N PHE A 149 17.55 7.64 5.35
CA PHE A 149 16.66 6.89 6.25
C PHE A 149 17.14 5.46 6.49
N GLN A 150 17.61 4.77 5.45
CA GLN A 150 18.22 3.45 5.59
C GLN A 150 19.41 3.46 6.56
N PHE A 151 20.28 4.46 6.45
CA PHE A 151 21.42 4.64 7.35
C PHE A 151 20.97 4.95 8.79
N LEU A 152 20.03 5.89 8.99
CA LEU A 152 19.53 6.27 10.32
C LEU A 152 18.84 5.09 11.03
N VAL A 153 18.05 4.31 10.30
CA VAL A 153 17.39 3.11 10.83
C VAL A 153 18.42 2.08 11.29
N GLN A 154 19.46 1.83 10.51
CA GLN A 154 20.56 0.93 10.91
C GLN A 154 21.34 1.48 12.12
N LEU A 155 21.58 2.79 12.15
CA LEU A 155 22.27 3.46 13.26
C LEU A 155 21.47 3.39 14.56
N SER A 156 20.13 3.28 14.49
CA SER A 156 19.28 3.17 15.67
C SER A 156 19.51 1.90 16.51
N TYR A 157 20.16 0.88 15.94
CA TYR A 157 20.63 -0.30 16.67
C TYR A 157 21.97 -0.09 17.39
N SER A 158 22.74 0.90 16.95
CA SER A 158 24.07 1.17 17.49
C SER A 158 23.96 1.98 18.79
N LYS A 159 24.70 1.54 19.81
CA LYS A 159 24.72 2.18 21.14
C LYS A 159 26.10 2.75 21.43
N GLN A 160 26.14 4.01 21.85
CA GLN A 160 27.32 4.67 22.38
C GLN A 160 27.20 4.75 23.90
N HIS A 161 28.09 4.05 24.63
CA HIS A 161 28.08 4.00 26.10
C HIS A 161 26.68 3.74 26.70
N SER A 162 25.96 2.76 26.14
CA SER A 162 24.59 2.36 26.51
C SER A 162 23.46 3.33 26.14
N LYS A 163 23.75 4.48 25.52
CA LYS A 163 22.74 5.37 24.92
C LYS A 163 22.62 5.12 23.42
N CYS A 164 21.40 5.12 22.90
CA CYS A 164 21.17 5.05 21.45
C CYS A 164 21.70 6.32 20.79
N ILE A 165 22.39 6.19 19.65
CA ILE A 165 22.91 7.34 18.90
C ILE A 165 21.76 8.14 18.28
N ILE A 166 20.78 7.44 17.70
CA ILE A 166 19.51 8.00 17.24
C ILE A 166 18.38 7.04 17.63
N SER A 167 17.23 7.58 18.01
CA SER A 167 16.06 6.78 18.38
C SER A 167 15.06 6.68 17.23
N VAL A 168 14.34 5.56 17.13
CA VAL A 168 13.29 5.37 16.12
C VAL A 168 12.23 6.49 16.16
N PRO A 169 11.75 6.94 17.33
CA PRO A 169 10.85 8.10 17.40
C PRO A 169 11.42 9.37 16.75
N LYS A 170 12.74 9.62 16.86
CA LYS A 170 13.37 10.78 16.21
C LYS A 170 13.39 10.63 14.70
N ILE A 171 13.61 9.42 14.18
CA ILE A 171 13.57 9.13 12.74
C ILE A 171 12.15 9.35 12.19
N ILE A 172 11.14 8.87 12.91
CA ILE A 172 9.72 9.10 12.58
C ILE A 172 9.41 10.60 12.54
N GLN A 173 9.88 11.38 13.52
CA GLN A 173 9.70 12.84 13.54
C GLN A 173 10.33 13.54 12.33
N LEU A 174 11.50 13.07 11.85
CA LEU A 174 12.12 13.62 10.63
C LEU A 174 11.28 13.31 9.39
N CYS A 175 10.70 12.11 9.31
CA CYS A 175 9.79 11.76 8.23
C CYS A 175 8.48 12.59 8.28
N ASP A 176 7.93 12.83 9.47
CA ASP A 176 6.77 13.70 9.66
C ASP A 176 7.10 15.17 9.28
N GLY A 177 8.29 15.66 9.62
CA GLY A 177 8.79 16.99 9.21
C GLY A 177 8.84 17.14 7.69
N LEU A 178 9.43 16.15 7.00
CA LEU A 178 9.43 16.09 5.54
C LEU A 178 8.01 16.09 4.96
N MET A 179 7.09 15.31 5.53
CA MET A 179 5.70 15.29 5.09
C MET A 179 4.99 16.64 5.30
N ALA A 180 5.29 17.35 6.39
CA ALA A 180 4.69 18.64 6.71
C ALA A 180 5.26 19.81 5.90
N SER A 181 6.51 19.68 5.40
CA SER A 181 7.22 20.70 4.63
C SER A 181 6.62 21.02 3.25
N GLY A 182 5.63 20.26 2.80
CA GLY A 182 4.99 20.45 1.48
C GLY A 182 5.79 19.87 0.31
N GLN A 183 6.88 19.17 0.58
CA GLN A 183 7.60 18.38 -0.42
C GLN A 183 6.68 17.32 -1.04
N PRO A 184 6.86 16.96 -2.33
CA PRO A 184 6.02 15.96 -2.97
C PRO A 184 6.02 14.64 -2.19
N ALA A 185 4.85 14.02 -2.03
CA ALA A 185 4.72 12.73 -1.36
C ALA A 185 5.65 11.65 -1.93
N ALA A 186 6.06 11.78 -3.19
CA ALA A 186 7.06 10.94 -3.84
C ALA A 186 8.42 10.90 -3.11
N HIS A 187 8.80 11.93 -2.35
CA HIS A 187 10.03 11.96 -1.54
C HIS A 187 9.83 11.29 -0.17
N CYS A 188 8.62 11.37 0.40
CA CYS A 188 8.30 10.83 1.71
C CYS A 188 8.10 9.30 1.68
N ILE A 189 7.61 8.75 0.58
CA ILE A 189 7.31 7.32 0.48
C ILE A 189 8.58 6.45 0.54
N PRO A 190 9.66 6.74 -0.23
CA PRO A 190 10.91 5.99 -0.13
C PRO A 190 11.57 6.08 1.26
N ALA A 191 11.31 7.14 2.03
CA ALA A 191 11.78 7.26 3.41
C ALA A 191 11.10 6.27 4.37
N LEU A 192 9.82 5.96 4.12
CA LEU A 192 9.02 5.09 4.98
C LEU A 192 9.33 3.60 4.78
N GLU A 193 9.71 3.19 3.58
CA GLU A 193 10.04 1.79 3.26
C GLU A 193 11.07 1.16 4.23
N PRO A 194 12.28 1.73 4.45
CA PRO A 194 13.24 1.16 5.39
C PRO A 194 12.76 1.19 6.86
N ILE A 195 11.85 2.10 7.22
CA ILE A 195 11.26 2.16 8.56
C ILE A 195 10.26 1.00 8.75
N VAL A 196 9.43 0.73 7.74
CA VAL A 196 8.45 -0.35 7.75
C VAL A 196 9.15 -1.71 7.84
N ASP A 197 10.13 -1.95 6.97
CA ASP A 197 10.93 -3.17 6.98
C ASP A 197 11.61 -3.43 8.34
N ASP A 198 12.09 -2.37 8.99
CA ASP A 198 12.74 -2.50 10.28
C ASP A 198 11.75 -2.80 11.42
N ILE A 199 10.71 -1.97 11.55
CA ILE A 199 9.78 -2.01 12.69
C ILE A 199 8.86 -3.23 12.64
N PHE A 200 8.41 -3.61 11.44
CA PHE A 200 7.45 -4.70 11.27
C PHE A 200 8.13 -6.05 10.99
N LEU A 201 9.20 -6.11 10.20
CA LEU A 201 9.82 -7.41 9.84
C LEU A 201 11.04 -7.78 10.69
N THR A 202 11.88 -6.79 11.05
CA THR A 202 13.17 -7.05 11.72
C THR A 202 13.08 -7.03 13.24
N ARG A 203 12.47 -5.99 13.83
CA ARG A 203 12.32 -5.80 15.29
C ARG A 203 11.27 -6.68 15.94
N ASN A 204 10.38 -7.30 15.16
CA ASN A 204 9.34 -8.23 15.65
C ASN A 204 9.92 -9.47 16.36
N LYS A 205 11.25 -9.65 16.32
CA LYS A 205 11.97 -10.83 16.80
C LYS A 205 12.61 -10.66 18.18
N SER A 206 12.64 -9.45 18.76
CA SER A 206 13.28 -9.19 20.07
C SER A 206 12.25 -9.09 21.20
N ASN A 207 12.08 -10.19 21.95
CA ASN A 207 11.29 -10.24 23.19
C ASN A 207 12.03 -9.50 24.32
N THR A 208 11.83 -8.19 24.46
CA THR A 208 12.30 -7.41 25.62
C THR A 208 11.27 -6.35 26.04
N THR A 209 11.53 -5.70 27.19
CA THR A 209 10.77 -4.60 27.82
C THR A 209 10.36 -3.45 26.89
N ASP A 210 10.99 -3.35 25.72
CA ASP A 210 10.78 -2.31 24.70
C ASP A 210 9.58 -2.63 23.79
N MET A 211 8.91 -3.77 23.97
CA MET A 211 7.77 -4.18 23.12
C MET A 211 6.62 -3.17 23.16
N LYS A 212 6.31 -2.57 24.33
CA LYS A 212 5.25 -1.54 24.43
C LYS A 212 5.60 -0.25 23.68
N GLU A 213 6.86 0.14 23.70
CA GLU A 213 7.33 1.30 22.93
C GLU A 213 7.33 0.98 21.43
N LEU A 214 7.73 -0.24 21.04
CA LEU A 214 7.69 -0.72 19.66
C LEU A 214 6.24 -0.72 19.11
N GLU A 215 5.27 -1.18 19.90
CA GLU A 215 3.86 -1.14 19.51
C GLU A 215 3.36 0.30 19.31
N THR A 216 3.68 1.21 20.22
CA THR A 216 3.37 2.64 20.03
C THR A 216 3.99 3.17 18.73
N THR A 217 5.23 2.79 18.40
CA THR A 217 5.85 3.22 17.14
C THR A 217 5.19 2.62 15.91
N ARG A 218 4.73 1.35 15.95
CA ARG A 218 3.98 0.70 14.86
C ARG A 218 2.69 1.45 14.56
N GLU A 219 1.95 1.81 15.61
CA GLU A 219 0.70 2.56 15.52
C GLU A 219 0.90 3.94 14.87
N VAL A 220 1.97 4.64 15.22
CA VAL A 220 2.32 5.93 14.60
C VAL A 220 2.66 5.76 13.12
N VAL A 221 3.51 4.78 12.78
CA VAL A 221 3.91 4.54 11.38
C VAL A 221 2.71 4.12 10.53
N LEU A 222 1.84 3.25 11.03
CA LEU A 222 0.60 2.90 10.33
C LEU A 222 -0.26 4.15 10.09
N SER A 223 -0.40 5.01 11.09
CA SER A 223 -1.16 6.26 10.96
C SER A 223 -0.55 7.20 9.91
N MET A 224 0.79 7.26 9.80
CA MET A 224 1.48 8.03 8.76
C MET A 224 1.22 7.47 7.36
N LEU A 225 1.32 6.14 7.19
CA LEU A 225 1.02 5.45 5.94
C LEU A 225 -0.43 5.66 5.52
N LEU A 226 -1.38 5.61 6.46
CA LEU A 226 -2.81 5.81 6.16
C LEU A 226 -3.10 7.19 5.56
N ARG A 227 -2.36 8.24 5.95
CA ARG A 227 -2.47 9.58 5.33
C ARG A 227 -2.03 9.60 3.86
N LEU A 228 -1.19 8.65 3.45
CA LEU A 228 -0.59 8.54 2.11
C LEU A 228 -1.16 7.37 1.28
N THR A 229 -2.26 6.73 1.71
CA THR A 229 -2.90 5.56 1.06
C THR A 229 -3.27 5.79 -0.42
N GLY A 230 -3.28 7.04 -0.90
CA GLY A 230 -3.51 7.36 -2.31
C GLY A 230 -2.39 6.94 -3.27
N HIS A 231 -1.23 6.49 -2.78
CA HIS A 231 -0.09 6.09 -3.61
C HIS A 231 0.09 4.57 -3.64
N LYS A 232 0.39 4.01 -4.82
CA LYS A 232 0.63 2.57 -5.03
C LYS A 232 1.61 1.97 -4.02
N GLN A 233 2.80 2.54 -3.92
CA GLN A 233 3.87 2.06 -3.04
C GLN A 233 3.42 1.98 -1.57
N VAL A 234 2.59 2.92 -1.11
CA VAL A 234 2.05 2.90 0.26
C VAL A 234 1.02 1.79 0.44
N MET A 235 0.17 1.55 -0.57
CA MET A 235 -0.75 0.40 -0.54
C MET A 235 0.01 -0.93 -0.47
N ASP A 236 1.12 -1.06 -1.20
CA ASP A 236 1.97 -2.25 -1.15
C ASP A 236 2.61 -2.44 0.25
N LEU A 237 3.11 -1.37 0.87
CA LEU A 237 3.65 -1.40 2.24
C LEU A 237 2.58 -1.76 3.28
N ILE A 238 1.36 -1.21 3.18
CA ILE A 238 0.26 -1.57 4.08
C ILE A 238 -0.14 -3.03 3.88
N THR A 239 -0.15 -3.52 2.64
CA THR A 239 -0.44 -4.93 2.33
C THR A 239 0.57 -5.84 3.03
N LEU A 240 1.86 -5.51 2.95
CA LEU A 240 2.93 -6.24 3.65
C LEU A 240 2.74 -6.26 5.17
N ILE A 241 2.37 -5.12 5.77
CA ILE A 241 2.08 -5.02 7.22
C ILE A 241 0.88 -5.89 7.61
N LEU A 242 -0.18 -5.87 6.82
CA LEU A 242 -1.38 -6.66 7.08
C LEU A 242 -1.10 -8.16 6.91
N GLU A 243 -0.33 -8.55 5.90
CA GLU A 243 0.12 -9.93 5.72
C GLU A 243 0.98 -10.43 6.90
N ASP A 244 1.96 -9.64 7.36
CA ASP A 244 2.75 -9.98 8.56
C ASP A 244 1.83 -10.15 9.79
N SER A 245 0.87 -9.25 9.98
CA SER A 245 -0.08 -9.33 11.10
C SER A 245 -0.99 -10.56 11.01
N LYS A 246 -1.37 -10.98 9.80
CA LYS A 246 -2.24 -12.14 9.55
C LYS A 246 -1.57 -13.46 9.94
N TYR A 247 -0.27 -13.60 9.71
CA TYR A 247 0.48 -14.83 10.02
C TYR A 247 1.04 -14.88 11.45
N CYS A 248 0.88 -13.81 12.23
CA CYS A 248 1.33 -13.74 13.61
C CYS A 248 0.32 -14.39 14.58
N ILE A 249 0.63 -15.59 15.05
CA ILE A 249 -0.27 -16.45 15.87
C ILE A 249 -0.71 -15.78 17.18
N ASP A 250 0.16 -14.97 17.79
CA ASP A 250 -0.10 -14.35 19.09
C ASP A 250 -0.96 -13.07 18.99
N ASN A 251 -1.37 -12.65 17.77
CA ASN A 251 -1.89 -11.29 17.55
C ASN A 251 -3.06 -11.16 16.56
N THR A 252 -3.93 -12.15 16.49
CA THR A 252 -5.08 -12.16 15.56
C THR A 252 -6.03 -10.96 15.75
N GLU A 253 -6.16 -10.44 16.98
CA GLU A 253 -6.96 -9.24 17.26
C GLU A 253 -6.38 -7.99 16.58
N LYS A 254 -5.06 -7.86 16.49
CA LYS A 254 -4.43 -6.72 15.79
C LYS A 254 -4.66 -6.73 14.29
N TRP A 255 -4.68 -7.91 13.66
CA TRP A 255 -5.03 -7.99 12.24
C TRP A 255 -6.43 -7.44 11.99
N GLN A 256 -7.38 -7.69 12.89
CA GLN A 256 -8.72 -7.11 12.83
C GLN A 256 -8.71 -5.59 13.07
N ASP A 257 -8.02 -5.11 14.10
CA ASP A 257 -7.96 -3.68 14.43
C ASP A 257 -7.30 -2.84 13.32
N TRP A 258 -6.15 -3.29 12.81
CA TRP A 258 -5.44 -2.62 11.73
C TRP A 258 -6.24 -2.68 10.43
N SER A 259 -6.85 -3.82 10.11
CA SER A 259 -7.74 -3.92 8.93
C SER A 259 -8.91 -2.93 9.05
N THR A 260 -9.51 -2.81 10.23
CA THR A 260 -10.64 -1.89 10.48
C THR A 260 -10.23 -0.43 10.25
N ARG A 261 -9.04 -0.04 10.72
CA ARG A 261 -8.50 1.31 10.51
C ARG A 261 -8.13 1.59 9.05
N VAL A 262 -7.55 0.62 8.37
CA VAL A 262 -7.24 0.74 6.94
C VAL A 262 -8.52 0.95 6.15
N PHE A 263 -9.54 0.14 6.39
CA PHE A 263 -10.81 0.26 5.68
C PHE A 263 -11.59 1.54 6.01
N SER A 264 -11.55 2.01 7.25
CA SER A 264 -12.22 3.26 7.65
C SER A 264 -11.65 4.49 6.95
N VAL A 265 -10.37 4.46 6.54
CA VAL A 265 -9.75 5.49 5.69
C VAL A 265 -10.01 5.22 4.21
N LEU A 266 -9.94 3.96 3.78
CA LEU A 266 -10.10 3.57 2.38
C LEU A 266 -11.52 3.82 1.85
N LEU A 267 -12.55 3.49 2.62
CA LEU A 267 -13.95 3.62 2.18
C LEU A 267 -14.33 5.07 1.84
N PRO A 268 -14.03 6.10 2.66
CA PRO A 268 -14.22 7.50 2.28
C PRO A 268 -13.44 7.92 1.03
N LEU A 269 -12.21 7.43 0.85
CA LEU A 269 -11.41 7.73 -0.35
C LEU A 269 -12.04 7.16 -1.62
N LEU A 270 -12.59 5.94 -1.53
CA LEU A 270 -13.38 5.31 -2.60
C LEU A 270 -14.67 6.10 -2.86
N LYS A 271 -15.39 6.49 -1.80
CA LYS A 271 -16.63 7.28 -1.90
C LYS A 271 -16.43 8.63 -2.57
N GLN A 272 -15.27 9.26 -2.38
CA GLN A 272 -14.92 10.56 -2.95
C GLN A 272 -14.19 10.46 -4.30
N ASN A 273 -13.96 9.25 -4.83
CA ASN A 273 -13.14 8.99 -6.03
C ASN A 273 -11.76 9.68 -6.00
N LYS A 274 -11.12 9.76 -4.82
CA LYS A 274 -9.82 10.42 -4.65
C LYS A 274 -8.62 9.54 -5.02
N LEU A 275 -8.84 8.24 -5.20
CA LEU A 275 -7.83 7.29 -5.65
C LEU A 275 -7.69 7.40 -7.17
N LYS A 276 -6.56 7.95 -7.63
CA LYS A 276 -6.22 7.99 -9.05
C LYS A 276 -5.75 6.59 -9.46
N MET A 277 -6.54 5.91 -10.28
CA MET A 277 -6.23 4.60 -10.84
C MET A 277 -6.08 4.75 -12.35
N SER A 278 -4.94 5.31 -12.76
CA SER A 278 -4.64 5.49 -14.18
C SER A 278 -3.84 4.31 -14.73
N ASN A 279 -3.17 3.56 -13.86
CA ASN A 279 -2.27 2.46 -14.25
C ASN A 279 -2.81 1.09 -13.79
N PRO A 280 -2.51 0.01 -14.53
CA PRO A 280 -2.85 -1.35 -14.14
C PRO A 280 -2.21 -1.76 -12.82
N GLU A 281 -1.00 -1.30 -12.56
CA GLU A 281 -0.28 -1.61 -11.34
C GLU A 281 -0.93 -1.03 -10.07
N GLU A 282 -1.50 0.17 -10.17
CA GLU A 282 -2.24 0.81 -9.06
C GLU A 282 -3.48 -0.02 -8.71
N PHE A 283 -4.19 -0.51 -9.74
CA PHE A 283 -5.34 -1.38 -9.56
C PHE A 283 -4.98 -2.73 -8.92
N VAL A 284 -3.86 -3.34 -9.33
CA VAL A 284 -3.38 -4.58 -8.72
C VAL A 284 -2.99 -4.37 -7.26
N ALA A 285 -2.30 -3.27 -6.94
CA ALA A 285 -1.94 -2.92 -5.56
C ALA A 285 -3.18 -2.76 -4.67
N LEU A 286 -4.22 -2.04 -5.13
CA LEU A 286 -5.46 -1.92 -4.36
C LEU A 286 -6.19 -3.26 -4.23
N LYS A 287 -6.19 -4.10 -5.27
CA LYS A 287 -6.75 -5.45 -5.17
C LYS A 287 -5.98 -6.28 -4.13
N GLY A 288 -4.65 -6.22 -4.12
CA GLY A 288 -3.80 -6.88 -3.12
C GLY A 288 -4.12 -6.42 -1.70
N LEU A 289 -4.26 -5.11 -1.50
CA LEU A 289 -4.64 -4.53 -0.21
C LEU A 289 -5.97 -5.07 0.30
N ILE A 290 -7.00 -5.13 -0.56
CA ILE A 290 -8.31 -5.69 -0.19
C ILE A 290 -8.22 -7.17 0.18
N MET A 291 -7.37 -7.95 -0.51
CA MET A 291 -7.15 -9.38 -0.19
C MET A 291 -6.45 -9.60 1.15
N ALA A 292 -5.66 -8.63 1.62
CA ALA A 292 -4.94 -8.71 2.89
C ALA A 292 -5.79 -8.31 4.11
N LEU A 293 -6.90 -7.60 3.90
CA LEU A 293 -7.81 -7.17 4.97
C LEU A 293 -8.58 -8.34 5.59
N ASN A 294 -8.87 -8.22 6.88
CA ASN A 294 -9.79 -9.13 7.56
C ASN A 294 -11.22 -9.01 6.99
N PRO A 295 -11.88 -10.13 6.57
CA PRO A 295 -13.23 -10.11 6.04
C PRO A 295 -14.29 -9.47 6.94
N GLU A 296 -14.11 -9.52 8.26
CA GLU A 296 -15.03 -8.91 9.24
C GLU A 296 -15.18 -7.39 9.03
N VAL A 297 -14.18 -6.75 8.43
CA VAL A 297 -14.16 -5.31 8.21
C VAL A 297 -15.14 -4.88 7.12
N PHE A 298 -15.60 -5.80 6.27
CA PHE A 298 -16.61 -5.53 5.25
C PHE A 298 -18.05 -5.52 5.80
N HIS A 299 -18.23 -5.69 7.12
CA HIS A 299 -19.54 -5.62 7.78
C HIS A 299 -20.38 -4.34 7.62
N PRO A 300 -19.85 -3.12 7.39
CA PRO A 300 -20.67 -1.96 7.06
C PRO A 300 -21.15 -2.05 5.59
N PHE A 301 -21.83 -3.16 5.29
CA PHE A 301 -22.31 -3.53 3.97
C PHE A 301 -23.24 -2.48 3.38
N ASP A 302 -23.98 -1.77 4.23
CA ASP A 302 -24.94 -0.76 3.77
C ASP A 302 -24.19 0.42 3.12
N GLU A 303 -23.14 0.92 3.76
CA GLU A 303 -22.29 1.98 3.21
C GLU A 303 -21.55 1.53 1.96
N ILE A 304 -21.06 0.28 1.92
CA ILE A 304 -20.43 -0.33 0.75
C ILE A 304 -21.41 -0.41 -0.42
N THR A 305 -22.65 -0.84 -0.15
CA THR A 305 -23.71 -0.98 -1.17
C THR A 305 -24.09 0.40 -1.72
N VAL A 306 -24.29 1.40 -0.86
CA VAL A 306 -24.56 2.78 -1.31
C VAL A 306 -23.39 3.35 -2.13
N THR A 307 -22.14 3.05 -1.72
CA THR A 307 -20.94 3.49 -2.47
C THR A 307 -20.83 2.79 -3.83
N PHE A 308 -21.26 1.53 -3.93
CA PHE A 308 -21.32 0.78 -5.18
C PHE A 308 -22.30 1.40 -6.19
N PHE A 309 -23.47 1.84 -5.73
CA PHE A 309 -24.49 2.50 -6.57
C PHE A 309 -24.28 4.02 -6.75
N GLN A 310 -23.06 4.53 -6.56
CA GLN A 310 -22.75 5.93 -6.87
C GLN A 310 -22.83 6.24 -8.36
N GLU A 311 -23.20 7.49 -8.66
CA GLU A 311 -23.42 7.95 -10.03
C GLU A 311 -22.14 7.83 -10.87
N PRO A 312 -22.22 7.30 -12.12
CA PRO A 312 -21.10 7.32 -13.04
C PRO A 312 -20.73 8.76 -13.41
N PRO A 313 -19.42 9.07 -13.56
CA PRO A 313 -19.00 10.39 -13.98
C PRO A 313 -19.51 10.68 -15.40
N ARG A 314 -20.34 11.70 -15.56
CA ARG A 314 -20.84 12.16 -16.87
C ARG A 314 -19.77 13.04 -17.53
N ASP A 315 -19.46 12.78 -18.80
CA ASP A 315 -18.51 13.55 -19.61
C ASP A 315 -17.12 13.78 -18.97
N ALA A 316 -16.61 12.79 -18.23
CA ALA A 316 -15.30 12.88 -17.60
C ALA A 316 -14.19 12.27 -18.46
N ASP A 317 -12.95 12.72 -18.20
CA ASP A 317 -11.73 12.18 -18.79
C ASP A 317 -11.59 10.68 -18.56
N ILE A 318 -10.87 10.00 -19.45
CA ILE A 318 -10.64 8.54 -19.41
C ILE A 318 -10.01 8.12 -18.07
N SER A 319 -9.11 8.92 -17.49
CA SER A 319 -8.50 8.64 -16.18
C SER A 319 -9.52 8.63 -15.03
N VAL A 320 -10.47 9.57 -15.05
CA VAL A 320 -11.55 9.64 -14.05
C VAL A 320 -12.50 8.46 -14.21
N PHE A 321 -12.82 8.08 -15.45
CA PHE A 321 -13.64 6.91 -15.74
C PHE A 321 -12.95 5.60 -15.30
N ASN A 322 -11.66 5.42 -15.56
CA ASN A 322 -10.87 4.26 -15.12
C ASN A 322 -10.84 4.14 -13.59
N SER A 323 -10.72 5.27 -12.89
CA SER A 323 -10.74 5.32 -11.43
C SER A 323 -12.12 4.93 -10.87
N TRP A 324 -13.20 5.39 -11.50
CA TRP A 324 -14.55 4.98 -11.15
C TRP A 324 -14.80 3.49 -11.43
N LEU A 325 -14.39 2.98 -12.60
CA LEU A 325 -14.56 1.58 -12.98
C LEU A 325 -13.76 0.65 -12.06
N ALA A 326 -12.52 1.01 -11.71
CA ALA A 326 -11.71 0.32 -10.72
C ALA A 326 -12.43 0.18 -9.37
N LYS A 327 -12.98 1.29 -8.86
CA LYS A 327 -13.76 1.29 -7.61
C LYS A 327 -14.94 0.32 -7.71
N VAL A 328 -15.75 0.43 -8.76
CA VAL A 328 -16.94 -0.43 -8.94
C VAL A 328 -16.52 -1.91 -8.98
N GLN A 329 -15.44 -2.24 -9.68
CA GLN A 329 -14.94 -3.61 -9.77
C GLN A 329 -14.44 -4.14 -8.42
N ILE A 330 -13.76 -3.32 -7.62
CA ILE A 330 -13.31 -3.71 -6.28
C ILE A 330 -14.48 -3.91 -5.33
N LEU A 331 -15.45 -3.00 -5.31
CA LEU A 331 -16.65 -3.14 -4.50
C LEU A 331 -17.47 -4.37 -4.91
N LEU A 332 -17.56 -4.67 -6.20
CA LEU A 332 -18.18 -5.90 -6.69
C LEU A 332 -17.46 -7.15 -6.18
N ASN A 333 -16.13 -7.16 -6.18
CA ASN A 333 -15.35 -8.26 -5.62
C ASN A 333 -15.59 -8.43 -4.11
N VAL A 334 -15.68 -7.33 -3.36
CA VAL A 334 -15.98 -7.37 -1.90
C VAL A 334 -17.40 -7.86 -1.61
N LEU A 335 -18.36 -7.58 -2.50
CA LEU A 335 -19.74 -8.05 -2.37
C LEU A 335 -19.94 -9.49 -2.87
N SER A 336 -19.03 -10.03 -3.69
CA SER A 336 -19.14 -11.37 -4.28
C SER A 336 -19.22 -12.54 -3.27
N PRO A 337 -18.55 -12.50 -2.10
CA PRO A 337 -18.71 -13.51 -1.04
C PRO A 337 -20.10 -13.58 -0.41
N LEU A 338 -20.92 -12.54 -0.57
CA LEU A 338 -22.24 -12.49 0.08
C LEU A 338 -23.22 -13.42 -0.63
N LYS A 339 -24.04 -14.11 0.17
CA LYS A 339 -25.20 -14.82 -0.34
C LYS A 339 -26.13 -13.85 -1.06
N GLU A 340 -26.61 -14.26 -2.22
CA GLU A 340 -27.48 -13.46 -3.08
C GLU A 340 -28.69 -12.91 -2.33
N ASP A 341 -29.43 -13.76 -1.60
CA ASP A 341 -30.60 -13.35 -0.80
C ASP A 341 -30.28 -12.21 0.17
N THR A 342 -29.08 -12.24 0.77
CA THR A 342 -28.64 -11.22 1.71
C THR A 342 -28.35 -9.91 1.00
N LEU A 343 -27.65 -9.97 -0.14
CA LEU A 343 -27.37 -8.81 -0.99
C LEU A 343 -28.66 -8.16 -1.49
N LEU A 344 -29.58 -8.95 -2.04
CA LEU A 344 -30.87 -8.48 -2.54
C LEU A 344 -31.72 -7.86 -1.43
N SER A 345 -31.76 -8.47 -0.23
CA SER A 345 -32.49 -7.87 0.90
C SER A 345 -31.93 -6.50 1.31
N LYS A 346 -30.61 -6.29 1.19
CA LYS A 346 -29.95 -5.02 1.50
C LYS A 346 -30.23 -3.98 0.42
N ILE A 347 -30.17 -4.36 -0.85
CA ILE A 347 -30.55 -3.50 -1.98
C ILE A 347 -32.00 -3.04 -1.83
N GLU A 348 -32.91 -3.95 -1.45
CA GLU A 348 -34.33 -3.62 -1.23
C GLU A 348 -34.52 -2.62 -0.09
N LYS A 349 -33.73 -2.73 0.99
CA LYS A 349 -33.73 -1.77 2.11
C LYS A 349 -33.17 -0.40 1.72
N LEU A 350 -32.11 -0.37 0.92
CA LEU A 350 -31.33 0.84 0.60
C LEU A 350 -31.75 1.52 -0.71
N LYS A 351 -32.75 0.97 -1.42
CA LYS A 351 -33.20 1.50 -2.73
C LYS A 351 -33.59 2.97 -2.73
N SER A 352 -33.98 3.54 -1.58
CA SER A 352 -34.29 4.96 -1.43
C SER A 352 -33.07 5.87 -1.44
N GLU A 353 -31.89 5.35 -1.11
CA GLU A 353 -30.64 6.12 -1.01
C GLU A 353 -29.87 6.16 -2.33
N PHE A 354 -30.22 5.32 -3.30
CA PHE A 354 -29.55 5.29 -4.60
C PHE A 354 -29.96 6.47 -5.47
N SER A 355 -28.99 7.04 -6.18
CA SER A 355 -29.28 8.06 -7.19
C SER A 355 -29.96 7.40 -8.40
N PRO A 356 -31.12 7.89 -8.86
CA PRO A 356 -31.76 7.43 -10.09
C PRO A 356 -30.82 7.52 -11.30
N ALA A 357 -29.93 8.51 -11.28
CA ALA A 357 -28.93 8.72 -12.31
C ALA A 357 -27.81 7.68 -12.33
N SER A 358 -27.70 6.81 -11.31
CA SER A 358 -26.82 5.64 -11.34
C SER A 358 -27.39 4.50 -12.18
N ILE A 359 -28.72 4.40 -12.28
CA ILE A 359 -29.42 3.26 -12.91
C ILE A 359 -30.06 3.62 -14.25
N PHE A 360 -30.58 4.84 -14.40
CA PHE A 360 -31.22 5.32 -15.63
C PHE A 360 -30.41 6.37 -16.39
N GLU A 361 -30.33 6.24 -17.72
CA GLU A 361 -29.53 7.08 -18.61
C GLU A 361 -30.11 8.50 -18.80
N ASN A 362 -31.44 8.66 -18.73
CA ASN A 362 -32.15 9.91 -18.99
C ASN A 362 -32.99 10.38 -17.79
N VAL A 363 -32.36 10.65 -16.64
CA VAL A 363 -33.06 11.24 -15.50
C VAL A 363 -33.09 12.76 -15.64
N THR A 364 -34.24 13.29 -16.08
CA THR A 364 -34.55 14.72 -15.90
C THR A 364 -34.94 14.94 -14.45
N THR A 365 -34.03 15.45 -13.63
CA THR A 365 -34.36 15.91 -12.28
C THR A 365 -35.31 17.10 -12.41
N LYS A 366 -36.62 16.90 -12.22
CA LYS A 366 -37.51 18.03 -11.92
C LYS A 366 -37.05 18.57 -10.56
N ALA A 367 -36.37 19.71 -10.58
CA ALA A 367 -35.95 20.39 -9.36
C ALA A 367 -37.20 20.92 -8.65
N ASP A 368 -37.77 20.10 -7.78
CA ASP A 368 -38.76 20.57 -6.82
C ASP A 368 -37.99 21.02 -5.56
N PRO A 369 -37.97 22.32 -5.24
CA PRO A 369 -37.19 22.87 -4.12
C PRO A 369 -37.66 22.37 -2.74
N LEU A 370 -38.77 21.64 -2.66
CA LEU A 370 -39.32 21.08 -1.42
C LEU A 370 -39.26 19.55 -1.34
N ASN A 371 -38.86 18.85 -2.40
CA ASN A 371 -38.96 17.39 -2.46
C ASN A 371 -37.58 16.73 -2.62
N VAL A 372 -36.84 16.67 -1.51
CA VAL A 372 -35.43 16.23 -1.46
C VAL A 372 -35.24 14.74 -1.81
N ASN A 373 -36.30 13.90 -1.82
CA ASN A 373 -36.17 12.44 -1.95
C ASN A 373 -37.20 11.76 -2.90
N ASN A 374 -37.47 12.32 -4.09
CA ASN A 374 -38.31 11.62 -5.08
C ASN A 374 -37.68 10.33 -5.67
N ASN A 375 -36.48 9.96 -5.22
CA ASN A 375 -35.80 8.69 -5.53
C ASN A 375 -36.62 7.49 -5.04
N ALA A 376 -37.28 7.61 -3.88
CA ALA A 376 -38.07 6.53 -3.29
C ALA A 376 -39.26 6.12 -4.17
N GLU A 377 -39.97 7.08 -4.79
CA GLU A 377 -41.09 6.80 -5.70
C GLU A 377 -40.63 6.11 -6.99
N THR A 378 -39.43 6.44 -7.48
CA THR A 378 -38.87 5.86 -8.71
C THR A 378 -38.53 4.38 -8.54
N PHE A 379 -38.08 3.98 -7.35
CA PHE A 379 -37.65 2.61 -7.04
C PHE A 379 -38.70 1.78 -6.28
N GLN A 380 -39.84 2.36 -5.87
CA GLN A 380 -40.86 1.67 -5.09
C GLN A 380 -41.40 0.40 -5.76
N ASN A 381 -41.54 0.40 -7.09
CA ASN A 381 -42.11 -0.70 -7.87
C ASN A 381 -41.06 -1.60 -8.56
N ILE A 382 -39.77 -1.36 -8.34
CA ILE A 382 -38.70 -2.11 -9.00
C ILE A 382 -38.12 -3.09 -7.99
N ARG A 383 -38.11 -4.38 -8.35
CA ARG A 383 -37.49 -5.41 -7.52
C ARG A 383 -35.97 -5.24 -7.48
N ALA A 384 -35.34 -5.57 -6.34
CA ALA A 384 -33.90 -5.46 -6.13
C ALA A 384 -33.04 -6.14 -7.22
N GLU A 385 -33.47 -7.27 -7.78
CA GLU A 385 -32.73 -7.99 -8.82
C GLU A 385 -32.64 -7.16 -10.10
N PHE A 386 -33.74 -6.49 -10.48
CA PHE A 386 -33.77 -5.63 -11.65
C PHE A 386 -32.90 -4.38 -11.47
N ILE A 387 -32.84 -3.83 -10.24
CA ILE A 387 -31.98 -2.70 -9.91
C ILE A 387 -30.50 -3.10 -10.13
N PHE A 388 -30.11 -4.24 -9.57
CA PHE A 388 -28.74 -4.75 -9.67
C PHE A 388 -28.35 -5.06 -11.13
N VAL A 389 -29.17 -5.81 -11.86
CA VAL A 389 -28.87 -6.17 -13.27
C VAL A 389 -28.82 -4.94 -14.17
N ARG A 390 -29.75 -3.98 -14.01
CA ARG A 390 -29.73 -2.75 -14.81
C ARG A 390 -28.48 -1.92 -14.55
N PHE A 391 -28.02 -1.85 -13.31
CA PHE A 391 -26.79 -1.15 -12.97
C PHE A 391 -25.58 -1.80 -13.66
N LEU A 392 -25.44 -3.13 -13.58
CA LEU A 392 -24.36 -3.86 -14.26
C LEU A 392 -24.39 -3.68 -15.78
N LEU A 393 -25.57 -3.80 -16.40
CA LEU A 393 -25.74 -3.57 -17.85
C LEU A 393 -25.41 -2.12 -18.25
N ARG A 394 -25.73 -1.15 -17.39
CA ARG A 394 -25.35 0.25 -17.62
C ARG A 394 -23.83 0.44 -17.57
N ILE A 395 -23.14 -0.17 -16.60
CA ILE A 395 -21.68 -0.13 -16.54
C ILE A 395 -21.08 -0.68 -17.83
N ILE A 396 -21.62 -1.80 -18.34
CA ILE A 396 -21.18 -2.40 -19.62
C ILE A 396 -21.43 -1.43 -20.78
N SER A 397 -22.62 -0.81 -20.86
CA SER A 397 -22.95 0.17 -21.91
C SER A 397 -22.02 1.38 -21.89
N LEU A 398 -21.80 1.99 -20.73
CA LEU A 398 -20.90 3.15 -20.58
C LEU A 398 -19.46 2.78 -20.91
N SER A 399 -19.01 1.63 -20.43
CA SER A 399 -17.66 1.15 -20.69
C SER A 399 -17.46 0.85 -22.17
N ALA A 400 -18.45 0.27 -22.86
CA ALA A 400 -18.40 0.02 -24.30
C ALA A 400 -18.31 1.33 -25.11
N LYS A 401 -19.10 2.35 -24.75
CA LYS A 401 -19.02 3.69 -25.37
C LYS A 401 -17.63 4.30 -25.22
N LYS A 402 -17.07 4.25 -24.00
CA LYS A 402 -15.72 4.78 -23.72
C LYS A 402 -14.61 3.95 -24.37
N CYS A 403 -14.74 2.63 -24.46
CA CYS A 403 -13.79 1.80 -25.20
C CYS A 403 -13.76 2.17 -26.69
N PHE A 404 -14.90 2.49 -27.29
CA PHE A 404 -14.95 2.94 -28.67
C PHE A 404 -14.21 4.27 -28.88
N GLU A 405 -14.39 5.25 -27.98
CA GLU A 405 -13.61 6.50 -27.97
C GLU A 405 -12.10 6.25 -27.81
N VAL A 406 -11.70 5.37 -26.90
CA VAL A 406 -10.29 5.02 -26.66
C VAL A 406 -9.65 4.33 -27.87
N ILE A 407 -10.36 3.42 -28.53
CA ILE A 407 -9.89 2.75 -29.76
C ILE A 407 -9.73 3.76 -30.90
N GLN A 408 -10.65 4.72 -31.03
CA GLN A 408 -10.53 5.80 -32.02
C GLN A 408 -9.32 6.71 -31.74
N ASN A 409 -9.00 6.95 -30.47
CA ASN A 409 -7.91 7.83 -30.05
C ASN A 409 -6.54 7.12 -29.90
N GLN A 410 -6.47 5.79 -30.10
CA GLN A 410 -5.27 4.95 -29.86
C GLN A 410 -4.68 5.07 -28.44
N GLU A 411 -5.50 5.38 -27.44
CA GLU A 411 -5.06 5.49 -26.05
C GLU A 411 -5.06 4.11 -25.35
N GLY A 412 -4.21 3.96 -24.33
CA GLY A 412 -3.74 2.65 -23.83
C GLY A 412 -4.80 1.60 -23.43
N GLY A 413 -4.40 0.33 -23.52
CA GLY A 413 -5.26 -0.85 -23.30
C GLY A 413 -5.71 -1.13 -21.86
N PHE A 414 -5.46 -0.23 -20.90
CA PHE A 414 -5.84 -0.44 -19.51
C PHE A 414 -7.37 -0.50 -19.31
N LEU A 415 -8.12 0.38 -19.96
CA LEU A 415 -9.59 0.34 -19.92
C LEU A 415 -10.11 -1.00 -20.46
N MET A 416 -9.52 -1.50 -21.54
CA MET A 416 -9.90 -2.80 -22.13
C MET A 416 -9.62 -3.96 -21.16
N GLN A 417 -8.52 -3.91 -20.41
CA GLN A 417 -8.22 -4.90 -19.37
C GLN A 417 -9.22 -4.85 -18.22
N GLN A 418 -9.60 -3.66 -17.75
CA GLN A 418 -10.62 -3.49 -16.70
C GLN A 418 -11.99 -3.99 -17.16
N VAL A 419 -12.41 -3.64 -18.37
CA VAL A 419 -13.69 -4.09 -18.94
C VAL A 419 -13.69 -5.61 -19.12
N SER A 420 -12.60 -6.18 -19.61
CA SER A 420 -12.45 -7.63 -19.69
C SER A 420 -12.59 -8.27 -18.30
N ALA A 421 -11.85 -7.78 -17.31
CA ALA A 421 -11.93 -8.32 -15.96
C ALA A 421 -13.34 -8.18 -15.33
N PHE A 422 -14.01 -7.05 -15.56
CA PHE A 422 -15.40 -6.84 -15.14
C PHE A 422 -16.37 -7.82 -15.82
N LEU A 423 -16.23 -8.07 -17.12
CA LEU A 423 -17.05 -9.03 -17.85
C LEU A 423 -16.84 -10.46 -17.34
N HIS A 424 -15.61 -10.84 -17.00
CA HIS A 424 -15.36 -12.16 -16.40
C HIS A 424 -16.05 -12.30 -15.04
N VAL A 425 -16.02 -11.27 -14.20
CA VAL A 425 -16.76 -11.25 -12.93
C VAL A 425 -18.28 -11.32 -13.19
N TYR A 426 -18.79 -10.59 -14.18
CA TYR A 426 -20.20 -10.67 -14.59
C TYR A 426 -20.60 -12.08 -15.04
N THR A 427 -19.75 -12.77 -15.82
CA THR A 427 -20.00 -14.16 -16.22
C THR A 427 -19.97 -15.12 -15.05
N TYR A 428 -19.13 -14.87 -14.04
CA TYR A 428 -19.10 -15.66 -12.82
C TYR A 428 -20.43 -15.55 -12.05
N PHE A 429 -20.94 -14.33 -11.85
CA PHE A 429 -22.25 -14.14 -11.21
C PHE A 429 -23.38 -14.86 -11.96
N ASN A 430 -23.42 -14.74 -13.30
CA ASN A 430 -24.45 -15.40 -14.12
C ASN A 430 -24.37 -16.94 -14.17
N GLN A 431 -23.23 -17.53 -13.80
CA GLN A 431 -23.07 -19.00 -13.76
C GLN A 431 -23.23 -19.59 -12.35
N MET A 432 -23.08 -18.76 -11.32
CA MET A 432 -23.37 -19.11 -9.91
C MET A 432 -24.88 -19.05 -9.60
N LEU A 433 -25.60 -18.14 -10.28
CA LEU A 433 -27.06 -18.10 -10.41
C LEU A 433 -27.57 -19.29 -11.23
#